data_AF-A0A963BG81-F1
#
_entry.id   AF-A0A963BG81-F1
#
_cell.length_a   1.000
_cell.length_b   1.000
_cell.length_c   1.000
_cell.angle_alpha   90.00
_cell.angle_beta   90.00
_cell.angle_gamma   90.00
#
_symmetry.space_group_name_H-M   'P 1'
#
loop_
_entity.id
_entity.type
_entity.pdbx_description
1 polymer ?
#
loop_
_entity_poly.entity_id
_entity_poly.type
_entity_poly.pdbx_seq_one_letter_code
_entity_poly.pdbx_strand_id
1 'polypeptide(L)'
;MKTSRPAAEIPAVHPRWGAFAEELLHHTSRYYAHTEAFLRHRGAAKGFSLAGYQADRLSTTQRKLMVVLLCHPPTQAACADIARLVETAKAGNGNLPVPLARRYQSQLDRLEQEPHGCLETGPHEPHLPPGTHPLDPFLALADRLNMPVQVIESRVEVSLTVLAEHLDSPLSQQRTRLQEAILWLHEAGYRLHNHPHLTHDEAQQDRPADS
;
A
#
# COMPACT_ATOMS: atom_id res chain seq x y z
N MET A 1 -36.24 -2.27 -22.16
CA MET A 1 -34.78 -2.09 -22.14
C MET A 1 -34.31 -2.25 -20.70
N LYS A 2 -33.51 -3.28 -20.42
CA LYS A 2 -32.89 -3.49 -19.10
C LYS A 2 -31.78 -2.45 -18.96
N THR A 3 -31.97 -1.47 -18.08
CA THR A 3 -30.90 -0.59 -17.62
C THR A 3 -29.96 -1.43 -16.76
N SER A 4 -28.86 -1.91 -17.36
CA SER A 4 -27.74 -2.44 -16.57
C SER A 4 -27.22 -1.29 -15.70
N ARG A 5 -27.49 -1.39 -14.39
CA ARG A 5 -26.81 -0.59 -13.36
C ARG A 5 -25.30 -0.80 -13.56
N PRO A 6 -24.49 0.25 -13.76
CA PRO A 6 -23.05 0.08 -13.68
C PRO A 6 -22.70 -0.43 -12.28
N ALA A 7 -21.80 -1.41 -12.21
CA ALA A 7 -21.27 -1.94 -10.96
C ALA A 7 -20.75 -0.76 -10.11
N ALA A 8 -21.02 -0.78 -8.81
CA ALA A 8 -20.66 0.31 -7.91
C ALA A 8 -19.15 0.59 -7.98
N GLU A 9 -18.78 1.73 -8.58
CA GLU A 9 -17.39 2.18 -8.64
C GLU A 9 -16.95 2.65 -7.25
N ILE A 10 -15.88 2.04 -6.74
CA ILE A 10 -15.22 2.43 -5.51
C ILE A 10 -14.51 3.77 -5.76
N PRO A 11 -14.58 4.77 -4.87
CA PRO A 11 -13.82 6.01 -4.98
C PRO A 11 -12.33 5.73 -5.27
N ALA A 12 -11.70 6.59 -6.07
CA ALA A 12 -10.29 6.44 -6.40
C ALA A 12 -9.42 6.42 -5.13
N VAL A 13 -8.58 5.39 -5.01
CA VAL A 13 -7.60 5.28 -3.93
C VAL A 13 -6.42 6.23 -4.18
N HIS A 14 -5.81 6.72 -3.12
CA HIS A 14 -4.66 7.60 -3.21
C HIS A 14 -3.47 6.86 -3.87
N PRO A 15 -2.79 7.43 -4.89
CA PRO A 15 -1.77 6.73 -5.68
C PRO A 15 -0.64 6.09 -4.87
N ARG A 16 -0.19 6.75 -3.80
CA ARG A 16 0.85 6.23 -2.89
C ARG A 16 0.53 4.88 -2.22
N TRP A 17 -0.74 4.46 -2.16
CA TRP A 17 -1.05 3.10 -1.72
C TRP A 17 -0.65 2.05 -2.74
N GLY A 18 -0.69 2.36 -4.04
CA GLY A 18 -0.30 1.45 -5.11
C GLY A 18 -0.88 0.05 -4.93
N ALA A 19 -0.01 -0.97 -5.02
CA ALA A 19 -0.40 -2.37 -4.85
C ALA A 19 -0.94 -2.71 -3.45
N PHE A 20 -0.62 -1.93 -2.41
CA PHE A 20 -1.14 -2.17 -1.06
C PHE A 20 -2.67 -2.06 -1.00
N ALA A 21 -3.26 -1.15 -1.77
CA ALA A 21 -4.71 -1.00 -1.83
C ALA A 21 -5.39 -2.24 -2.42
N GLU A 22 -4.82 -2.82 -3.47
CA GLU A 22 -5.32 -4.04 -4.10
C GLU A 22 -5.28 -5.22 -3.10
N GLU A 23 -4.20 -5.36 -2.33
CA GLU A 23 -4.09 -6.41 -1.29
C GLU A 23 -5.09 -6.20 -0.13
N LEU A 24 -5.30 -4.95 0.29
CA LEU A 24 -6.20 -4.66 1.40
C LEU A 24 -7.68 -4.84 1.04
N LEU A 25 -8.07 -4.52 -0.20
CA LEU A 25 -9.47 -4.51 -0.65
C LEU A 25 -9.91 -5.77 -1.40
N HIS A 26 -9.02 -6.41 -2.15
CA HIS A 26 -9.40 -7.40 -3.15
C HIS A 26 -8.62 -8.72 -3.03
N HIS A 27 -7.34 -8.65 -2.68
CA HIS A 27 -6.46 -9.82 -2.79
C HIS A 27 -5.87 -10.25 -1.45
N THR A 28 -6.15 -11.49 -1.04
CA THR A 28 -5.27 -12.20 -0.10
C THR A 28 -4.06 -12.74 -0.85
N SER A 29 -3.14 -11.85 -1.20
CA SER A 29 -1.87 -12.23 -1.81
C SER A 29 -1.12 -13.19 -0.88
N ARG A 30 -0.49 -14.24 -1.42
CA ARG A 30 0.50 -15.05 -0.68
C ARG A 30 1.75 -14.24 -0.29
N TYR A 31 1.87 -13.02 -0.80
CA TYR A 31 3.00 -12.11 -0.61
C TYR A 31 2.62 -10.88 0.24
N TYR A 32 1.71 -11.06 1.20
CA TYR A 32 1.32 -10.01 2.15
C TYR A 32 2.47 -9.54 3.06
N ALA A 33 3.61 -10.23 3.09
CA ALA A 33 4.74 -9.93 3.97
C ALA A 33 5.24 -8.49 3.82
N HIS A 34 5.28 -7.96 2.58
CA HIS A 34 5.75 -6.61 2.32
C HIS A 34 4.72 -5.54 2.78
N THR A 35 3.43 -5.72 2.49
CA THR A 35 2.33 -4.86 3.00
C THR A 35 2.24 -4.91 4.52
N GLU A 36 2.42 -6.10 5.10
CA GLU A 36 2.44 -6.33 6.54
C GLU A 36 3.59 -5.56 7.20
N ALA A 37 4.82 -5.71 6.70
CA ALA A 37 5.99 -5.00 7.20
C ALA A 37 5.83 -3.47 7.02
N PHE A 38 5.29 -3.04 5.88
CA PHE A 38 4.99 -1.63 5.61
C PHE A 38 4.03 -1.05 6.67
N LEU A 39 2.87 -1.67 6.88
CA LEU A 39 1.87 -1.21 7.85
C LEU A 39 2.37 -1.30 9.30
N ARG A 40 3.08 -2.38 9.65
CA ARG A 40 3.65 -2.61 10.98
C ARG A 40 4.56 -1.46 11.40
N HIS A 41 5.51 -1.07 10.54
CA HIS A 41 6.49 -0.04 10.89
C HIS A 41 5.95 1.35 10.70
N ARG A 42 5.21 1.61 9.61
CA ARG A 42 4.70 2.95 9.35
C ARG A 42 3.59 3.35 10.31
N GLY A 43 2.72 2.40 10.69
CA GLY A 43 1.69 2.58 11.70
C GLY A 43 2.18 2.44 13.15
N ALA A 44 3.48 2.14 13.36
CA ALA A 44 4.04 1.81 14.67
C ALA A 44 3.31 0.67 15.43
N ALA A 45 2.69 -0.25 14.70
CA ALA A 45 1.93 -1.36 15.23
C ALA A 45 2.82 -2.60 15.43
N LYS A 46 3.72 -2.55 16.42
CA LYS A 46 4.66 -3.64 16.77
C LYS A 46 3.88 -4.91 17.15
N GLY A 47 3.76 -5.86 16.23
CA GLY A 47 2.97 -7.09 16.41
C GLY A 47 1.80 -7.23 15.44
N PHE A 48 1.55 -6.23 14.59
CA PHE A 48 0.60 -6.36 13.50
C PHE A 48 0.99 -7.49 12.55
N SER A 49 -0.02 -8.28 12.15
CA SER A 49 0.11 -9.29 11.12
C SER A 49 -1.14 -9.41 10.27
N LEU A 50 -0.94 -9.53 8.95
CA LEU A 50 -1.95 -9.87 7.97
C LEU A 50 -2.25 -11.38 7.93
N ALA A 51 -1.53 -12.21 8.69
CA ALA A 51 -1.83 -13.64 8.77
C ALA A 51 -3.29 -13.86 9.21
N GLY A 52 -4.03 -14.63 8.42
CA GLY A 52 -5.45 -14.92 8.65
C GLY A 52 -6.41 -13.78 8.27
N TYR A 53 -5.92 -12.64 7.78
CA TYR A 53 -6.77 -11.61 7.18
C TYR A 53 -7.33 -12.10 5.84
N GLN A 54 -8.60 -11.83 5.60
CA GLN A 54 -9.28 -12.09 4.33
C GLN A 54 -10.11 -10.86 3.97
N ALA A 55 -9.86 -10.25 2.81
CA ALA A 55 -10.59 -9.06 2.38
C ALA A 55 -12.11 -9.28 2.33
N ASP A 56 -12.54 -10.49 1.99
CA ASP A 56 -13.96 -10.89 1.96
C ASP A 56 -14.63 -10.94 3.35
N ARG A 57 -13.85 -10.94 4.43
CA ARG A 57 -14.36 -10.86 5.81
C ARG A 57 -14.66 -9.44 6.27
N LEU A 58 -14.26 -8.42 5.51
CA LEU A 58 -14.67 -7.05 5.79
C LEU A 58 -16.20 -6.94 5.64
N SER A 59 -16.88 -6.52 6.70
CA SER A 59 -18.28 -6.12 6.59
C SER A 59 -18.43 -4.96 5.61
N THR A 60 -19.63 -4.71 5.11
CA THR A 60 -19.90 -3.57 4.20
C THR A 60 -19.41 -2.25 4.79
N THR A 61 -19.63 -2.02 6.09
CA THR A 61 -19.20 -0.80 6.78
C THR A 61 -17.68 -0.75 6.97
N GLN A 62 -17.04 -1.88 7.27
CA GLN A 62 -15.58 -1.95 7.35
C GLN A 62 -14.92 -1.71 6.00
N ARG A 63 -15.50 -2.26 4.92
CA ARG A 63 -15.03 -2.03 3.56
C ARG A 63 -15.14 -0.55 3.16
N LYS A 64 -16.26 0.11 3.49
CA LYS A 64 -16.41 1.57 3.32
C LYS A 64 -15.33 2.35 4.06
N LEU A 65 -15.06 2.01 5.33
CA LEU A 65 -14.01 2.66 6.08
C LEU A 65 -12.60 2.40 5.49
N MET A 66 -12.33 1.18 5.02
CA MET A 66 -11.08 0.86 4.34
C MET A 66 -10.88 1.78 3.13
N VAL A 67 -11.92 1.96 2.30
CA VAL A 67 -11.88 2.88 1.16
C VAL A 67 -11.62 4.32 1.60
N VAL A 68 -12.33 4.82 2.63
CA VAL A 68 -12.10 6.17 3.19
C VAL A 68 -10.64 6.36 3.61
N LEU A 69 -10.05 5.37 4.30
CA LEU A 69 -8.65 5.42 4.72
C LEU A 69 -7.69 5.44 3.51
N LEU A 70 -8.00 4.65 2.47
CA LEU A 70 -7.20 4.55 1.26
C LEU A 70 -7.31 5.78 0.34
N CYS A 71 -8.34 6.62 0.46
CA CYS A 71 -8.43 7.88 -0.28
C CYS A 71 -7.44 8.95 0.23
N HIS A 72 -6.86 8.76 1.42
CA HIS A 72 -5.85 9.68 1.97
C HIS A 72 -4.44 9.12 1.82
N PRO A 73 -3.39 9.96 1.86
CA PRO A 73 -2.01 9.49 1.84
C PRO A 73 -1.74 8.46 2.96
N PRO A 74 -0.82 7.50 2.75
CA PRO A 74 -0.41 6.54 3.78
C PRO A 74 0.38 7.23 4.89
N THR A 75 -0.30 7.97 5.75
CA THR A 75 0.29 8.56 6.96
C THR A 75 0.47 7.50 8.04
N GLN A 76 1.28 7.80 9.06
CA GLN A 76 1.39 6.92 10.23
C GLN A 76 0.02 6.64 10.87
N ALA A 77 -0.82 7.66 11.00
CA ALA A 77 -2.17 7.52 11.55
C ALA A 77 -3.07 6.63 10.67
N ALA A 78 -3.06 6.84 9.35
CA ALA A 78 -3.83 6.01 8.43
C ALA A 78 -3.39 4.54 8.47
N CYS A 79 -2.08 4.29 8.49
CA CYS A 79 -1.54 2.92 8.59
C CYS A 79 -1.95 2.24 9.91
N ALA A 80 -1.91 2.98 11.03
CA ALA A 80 -2.35 2.47 12.34
C ALA A 80 -3.86 2.17 12.36
N ASP A 81 -4.68 3.02 11.74
CA ASP A 81 -6.13 2.85 11.68
C ASP A 81 -6.52 1.68 10.75
N ILE A 82 -5.81 1.48 9.63
CA ILE A 82 -5.93 0.29 8.78
C ILE A 82 -5.57 -0.98 9.57
N ALA A 83 -4.44 -0.98 10.29
CA ALA A 83 -4.02 -2.12 11.08
C ALA A 83 -5.10 -2.52 12.11
N ARG A 84 -5.69 -1.52 12.80
CA ARG A 84 -6.78 -1.75 13.76
C ARG A 84 -8.05 -2.29 13.09
N LEU A 85 -8.39 -1.76 11.92
CA LEU A 85 -9.54 -2.24 11.15
C LEU A 85 -9.37 -3.71 10.74
N VAL A 86 -8.18 -4.06 10.23
CA VAL A 86 -7.83 -5.43 9.85
C VAL A 86 -7.91 -6.39 11.04
N GLU A 87 -7.35 -6.05 12.20
CA GLU A 87 -7.43 -6.90 13.39
C GLU A 87 -8.88 -7.11 13.86
N THR A 88 -9.72 -6.09 13.72
CA THR A 88 -11.16 -6.20 14.06
C THR A 88 -11.88 -7.15 13.11
N ALA A 89 -11.58 -7.06 11.80
CA ALA A 89 -12.13 -7.96 10.79
C ALA A 89 -11.65 -9.41 11.00
N LYS A 90 -10.38 -9.61 11.37
CA LYS A 90 -9.82 -10.94 11.71
C LYS A 90 -10.55 -11.59 12.88
N ALA A 91 -10.91 -10.80 13.89
CA ALA A 91 -11.68 -11.27 15.04
C ALA A 91 -13.15 -11.63 14.71
N GLY A 92 -13.59 -11.45 13.46
CA GLY A 92 -14.97 -11.71 13.04
C GLY A 92 -15.97 -10.68 13.57
N ASN A 93 -15.50 -9.56 14.14
CA ASN A 93 -16.35 -8.48 14.57
C ASN A 93 -16.68 -7.61 13.35
N GLY A 94 -17.93 -7.67 12.87
CA GLY A 94 -18.37 -6.87 11.71
C GLY A 94 -18.54 -5.37 12.01
N ASN A 95 -18.48 -4.95 13.27
CA ASN A 95 -18.62 -3.55 13.66
C ASN A 95 -17.32 -2.77 13.47
N LEU A 96 -17.45 -1.46 13.28
CA LEU A 96 -16.30 -0.57 13.33
C LEU A 96 -15.81 -0.40 14.77
N PRO A 97 -14.49 -0.33 15.00
CA PRO A 97 -13.97 0.15 16.27
C PRO A 97 -14.52 1.54 16.58
N VAL A 98 -15.08 1.73 17.77
CA VAL A 98 -15.71 3.01 18.19
C VAL A 98 -14.81 4.24 17.93
N PRO A 99 -13.49 4.21 18.18
CA PRO A 99 -12.63 5.35 17.88
C PRO A 99 -12.57 5.68 16.39
N LEU A 100 -12.59 4.66 15.51
CA LEU A 100 -12.56 4.85 14.07
C LEU A 100 -13.90 5.35 13.54
N ALA A 101 -15.00 4.75 14.01
CA ALA A 101 -16.35 5.19 13.66
C ALA A 101 -16.54 6.68 13.96
N ARG A 102 -16.15 7.13 15.16
CA ARG A 102 -16.24 8.55 15.54
C ARG A 102 -15.35 9.47 14.70
N ARG A 103 -14.11 9.04 14.41
CA ARG A 103 -13.13 9.85 13.68
C ARG A 103 -13.53 10.04 12.21
N TYR A 104 -14.10 9.03 11.58
CA TYR A 104 -14.40 9.00 10.16
C TYR A 104 -15.89 9.11 9.84
N GLN A 105 -16.73 9.44 10.82
CA GLN A 105 -18.19 9.47 10.66
C GLN A 105 -18.62 10.38 9.51
N SER A 106 -18.07 11.59 9.43
CA SER A 106 -18.44 12.55 8.39
C SER A 106 -18.05 12.08 7.00
N GLN A 107 -16.90 11.40 6.83
CA GLN A 107 -16.50 10.81 5.56
C GLN A 107 -17.36 9.60 5.19
N LEU A 108 -17.75 8.78 6.17
CA LEU A 108 -18.66 7.65 5.97
C LEU A 108 -20.04 8.15 5.53
N ASP A 109 -20.58 9.18 6.21
CA ASP A 109 -21.87 9.79 5.85
C ASP A 109 -21.83 10.37 4.43
N ARG A 110 -20.73 11.06 4.07
CA ARG A 110 -20.52 11.55 2.69
C ARG A 110 -20.48 10.43 1.67
N LEU A 111 -19.76 9.34 1.95
CA LEU A 111 -19.69 8.19 1.06
C LEU A 111 -21.06 7.48 0.89
N GLU A 112 -21.94 7.58 1.89
CA GLU A 112 -23.30 7.05 1.81
C GLU A 112 -24.23 7.93 0.97
N GLN A 113 -24.07 9.25 1.08
CA GLN A 113 -24.85 10.23 0.31
C GLN A 113 -24.37 10.34 -1.14
N GLU A 114 -23.06 10.26 -1.34
CA GLU A 114 -22.38 10.40 -2.62
C GLU A 114 -21.40 9.23 -2.81
N PRO A 115 -21.89 8.01 -3.09
CA PRO A 115 -21.03 6.84 -3.29
C PRO A 115 -20.07 6.99 -4.48
N HIS A 116 -20.35 7.93 -5.38
CA HIS A 116 -19.52 8.28 -6.54
C HIS A 116 -18.78 9.61 -6.36
N GLY A 117 -18.98 10.29 -5.21
CA GLY A 117 -18.30 11.53 -4.91
C GLY A 117 -16.81 11.26 -4.76
N CYS A 118 -15.98 12.08 -5.40
CA CYS A 118 -14.55 12.08 -5.14
C CYS A 118 -14.38 12.45 -3.66
N LEU A 119 -14.03 11.47 -2.82
CA LEU A 119 -13.39 11.79 -1.56
C LEU A 119 -12.10 12.50 -1.96
N GLU A 120 -12.03 13.81 -1.75
CA GLU A 120 -10.85 14.59 -2.11
C GLU A 120 -9.63 13.85 -1.58
N THR A 121 -8.76 13.41 -2.51
CA THR A 121 -7.48 12.88 -2.12
C THR A 121 -6.79 13.98 -1.34
N GLY A 122 -6.44 13.70 -0.09
CA GLY A 122 -5.86 14.71 0.80
C GLY A 122 -4.66 15.40 0.14
N PRO A 123 -4.34 16.65 0.54
CA PRO A 123 -3.24 17.39 -0.06
C PRO A 123 -1.96 16.55 -0.07
N HIS A 124 -1.31 16.54 -1.23
CA HIS A 124 -0.07 15.84 -1.47
C HIS A 124 1.07 16.87 -1.53
N GLU A 125 2.07 16.72 -0.67
CA GLU A 125 3.35 17.40 -0.85
C GLU A 125 4.29 16.47 -1.63
N PRO A 126 4.80 16.89 -2.80
CA PRO A 126 5.85 16.16 -3.49
C PRO A 126 7.12 16.22 -2.62
N HIS A 127 7.47 15.07 -2.04
CA HIS A 127 8.67 14.92 -1.21
C HIS A 127 9.89 14.43 -1.99
N LEU A 128 9.77 14.20 -3.31
CA LEU A 128 10.94 13.92 -4.14
C LEU A 128 11.75 15.21 -4.33
N PRO A 129 13.08 15.19 -4.13
CA PRO A 129 13.90 16.33 -4.49
C PRO A 129 13.74 16.63 -5.99
N PRO A 130 13.59 17.91 -6.37
CA PRO A 130 13.42 18.29 -7.77
C PRO A 130 14.57 17.75 -8.63
N GLY A 131 14.22 17.14 -9.78
CA GLY A 131 15.19 16.57 -10.71
C GLY A 131 15.66 15.15 -10.39
N THR A 132 15.15 14.51 -9.34
CA THR A 132 15.43 13.08 -9.07
C THR A 132 14.43 12.22 -9.85
N HIS A 133 14.88 11.15 -10.51
CA HIS A 133 13.93 10.21 -11.11
C HIS A 133 13.33 9.32 -10.01
N PRO A 134 12.01 9.01 -10.01
CA PRO A 134 11.36 8.27 -8.92
C PRO A 134 11.96 6.89 -8.61
N LEU A 135 12.62 6.25 -9.60
CA LEU A 135 13.32 4.98 -9.42
C LEU A 135 14.63 5.12 -8.64
N ASP A 136 15.35 6.23 -8.79
CA ASP A 136 16.75 6.35 -8.32
C ASP A 136 16.90 6.08 -6.82
N PRO A 137 16.03 6.61 -5.93
CA PRO A 137 16.16 6.33 -4.51
C PRO A 137 15.95 4.85 -4.19
N PHE A 138 15.05 4.17 -4.90
CA PHE A 138 14.79 2.75 -4.71
C PHE A 138 15.96 1.90 -5.23
N LEU A 139 16.45 2.17 -6.44
CA LEU A 139 17.58 1.45 -7.02
C LEU A 139 18.86 1.64 -6.20
N ALA A 140 19.15 2.86 -5.76
CA ALA A 140 20.31 3.13 -4.90
C ALA A 140 20.22 2.42 -3.54
N LEU A 141 19.01 2.26 -2.98
CA LEU A 141 18.81 1.46 -1.78
C LEU A 141 18.93 -0.04 -2.08
N ALA A 142 18.38 -0.52 -3.18
CA ALA A 142 18.47 -1.92 -3.58
C ALA A 142 19.93 -2.36 -3.78
N ASP A 143 20.74 -1.56 -4.47
CA ASP A 143 22.18 -1.81 -4.63
C ASP A 143 22.89 -1.86 -3.28
N ARG A 144 22.61 -0.92 -2.35
CA ARG A 144 23.19 -0.92 -1.00
C ARG A 144 22.77 -2.10 -0.14
N LEU A 145 21.56 -2.60 -0.36
CA LEU A 145 20.99 -3.75 0.35
C LEU A 145 21.34 -5.09 -0.33
N ASN A 146 22.06 -5.05 -1.44
CA ASN A 146 22.37 -6.21 -2.27
C ASN A 146 21.10 -6.97 -2.69
N MET A 147 20.06 -6.22 -3.09
CA MET A 147 18.77 -6.74 -3.51
C MET A 147 18.67 -6.67 -5.03
N PRO A 148 18.55 -7.82 -5.74
CA PRO A 148 18.30 -7.84 -7.18
C PRO A 148 17.00 -7.13 -7.51
N VAL A 149 17.05 -6.22 -8.49
CA VAL A 149 15.89 -5.48 -8.99
C VAL A 149 15.97 -5.37 -10.51
N GLN A 150 14.88 -5.74 -11.18
CA GLN A 150 14.71 -5.55 -12.61
C GLN A 150 13.58 -4.54 -12.84
N VAL A 151 13.74 -3.66 -13.82
CA VAL A 151 12.71 -2.68 -14.18
C VAL A 151 12.28 -2.95 -15.62
N ILE A 152 11.01 -3.27 -15.79
CA ILE A 152 10.40 -3.55 -17.10
C ILE A 152 9.23 -2.57 -17.26
N GLU A 153 9.37 -1.57 -18.13
CA GLU A 153 8.38 -0.49 -18.28
C GLU A 153 8.06 0.19 -16.92
N SER A 154 6.82 0.07 -16.43
CA SER A 154 6.34 0.56 -15.12
C SER A 154 6.32 -0.53 -14.04
N ARG A 155 6.89 -1.71 -14.31
CA ARG A 155 6.98 -2.83 -13.37
C ARG A 155 8.37 -2.92 -12.78
N VAL A 156 8.43 -2.90 -11.45
CA VAL A 156 9.66 -3.11 -10.68
C VAL A 156 9.58 -4.52 -10.08
N GLU A 157 10.40 -5.41 -10.61
CA GLU A 157 10.49 -6.80 -10.14
C GLU A 157 11.52 -6.95 -9.05
N VAL A 158 11.12 -7.57 -7.94
CA VAL A 158 11.95 -7.80 -6.77
C VAL A 158 11.41 -8.98 -5.97
N SER A 159 12.25 -9.64 -5.18
CA SER A 159 11.75 -10.59 -4.18
C SER A 159 11.03 -9.84 -3.05
N LEU A 160 9.70 -9.96 -2.98
CA LEU A 160 8.90 -9.30 -1.92
C LEU A 160 9.21 -9.86 -0.54
N THR A 161 9.72 -11.09 -0.46
CA THR A 161 10.21 -11.68 0.81
C THR A 161 11.45 -10.94 1.30
N VAL A 162 12.46 -10.76 0.44
CA VAL A 162 13.68 -10.02 0.78
C VAL A 162 13.35 -8.55 1.08
N LEU A 163 12.46 -7.95 0.30
CA LEU A 163 11.98 -6.59 0.56
C LEU A 163 11.32 -6.47 1.95
N ALA A 164 10.48 -7.45 2.32
CA ALA A 164 9.85 -7.49 3.64
C ALA A 164 10.89 -7.61 4.78
N GLU A 165 11.91 -8.45 4.60
CA GLU A 165 13.01 -8.57 5.58
C GLU A 165 13.74 -7.24 5.79
N HIS A 166 14.01 -6.50 4.72
CA HIS A 166 14.60 -5.16 4.82
C HIS A 166 13.67 -4.13 5.44
N LEU A 167 12.36 -4.22 5.16
CA LEU A 167 11.34 -3.43 5.85
C LEU A 167 11.20 -3.80 7.33
N ASP A 168 11.61 -5.00 7.74
CA ASP A 168 11.67 -5.43 9.14
C ASP A 168 13.05 -5.26 9.81
N SER A 169 14.04 -4.72 9.08
CA SER A 169 15.39 -4.45 9.59
C SER A 169 15.36 -3.69 10.92
N PRO A 170 16.22 -3.99 11.91
CA PRO A 170 16.26 -3.25 13.18
C PRO A 170 16.64 -1.77 12.99
N LEU A 171 17.28 -1.42 11.87
CA LEU A 171 17.74 -0.07 11.56
C LEU A 171 16.57 0.83 11.09
N SER A 172 16.05 1.67 11.98
CA SER A 172 14.89 2.52 11.69
C SER A 172 15.08 3.44 10.49
N GLN A 173 16.27 4.03 10.34
CA GLN A 173 16.58 4.91 9.22
C GLN A 173 16.50 4.18 7.87
N GLN A 174 16.96 2.92 7.81
CA GLN A 174 16.87 2.09 6.61
C GLN A 174 15.41 1.81 6.28
N ARG A 175 14.61 1.38 7.28
CA ARG A 175 13.18 1.11 7.09
C ARG A 175 12.45 2.35 6.56
N THR A 176 12.64 3.51 7.20
CA THR A 176 11.99 4.75 6.78
C THR A 176 12.37 5.15 5.36
N ARG A 177 13.65 5.08 4.99
CA ARG A 177 14.10 5.40 3.63
C ARG A 177 13.51 4.46 2.59
N LEU A 178 13.48 3.16 2.88
CA LEU A 178 12.90 2.16 1.99
C LEU A 178 11.40 2.35 1.84
N GLN A 179 10.67 2.63 2.92
CA GLN A 179 9.25 2.94 2.88
C GLN A 179 8.96 4.18 2.03
N GLU A 180 9.72 5.27 2.19
CA GLU A 180 9.53 6.47 1.35
C GLU A 180 9.84 6.18 -0.12
N ALA A 181 10.90 5.44 -0.42
CA ALA A 181 11.22 5.04 -1.79
C ALA A 181 10.09 4.23 -2.46
N ILE A 182 9.50 3.25 -1.75
CA ILE A 182 8.34 2.49 -2.24
C ILE A 182 7.15 3.40 -2.52
N LEU A 183 6.90 4.37 -1.62
CA LEU A 183 5.80 5.30 -1.80
C LEU A 183 5.99 6.20 -3.02
N TRP A 184 7.23 6.62 -3.30
CA TRP A 184 7.56 7.38 -4.49
C TRP A 184 7.40 6.57 -5.78
N LEU A 185 7.75 5.28 -5.76
CA LEU A 185 7.48 4.38 -6.89
C LEU A 185 5.98 4.32 -7.20
N HIS A 186 5.15 4.02 -6.19
CA HIS A 186 3.70 3.92 -6.36
C HIS A 186 3.08 5.21 -6.88
N GLU A 187 3.54 6.35 -6.37
CA GLU A 187 3.08 7.66 -6.80
C GLU A 187 3.42 7.96 -8.26
N ALA A 188 4.62 7.58 -8.71
CA ALA A 188 5.04 7.71 -10.09
C ALA A 188 4.39 6.66 -11.02
N GLY A 189 3.50 5.81 -10.50
CA GLY A 189 2.77 4.80 -11.26
C GLY A 189 3.51 3.47 -11.41
N TYR A 190 4.67 3.30 -10.77
CA TYR A 190 5.36 2.02 -10.75
C TYR A 190 4.65 1.02 -9.84
N ARG A 191 4.65 -0.25 -10.25
CA ARG A 191 4.10 -1.36 -9.47
C ARG A 191 5.22 -2.31 -9.06
N LEU A 192 5.26 -2.66 -7.78
CA LEU A 192 6.14 -3.72 -7.28
C LEU A 192 5.54 -5.08 -7.60
N HIS A 193 6.33 -5.95 -8.23
CA HIS A 193 5.93 -7.30 -8.57
C HIS A 193 6.90 -8.32 -7.97
N ASN A 194 6.33 -9.41 -7.43
CA ASN A 194 7.14 -10.45 -6.84
C ASN A 194 7.88 -11.27 -7.90
N HIS A 195 9.20 -11.30 -7.79
CA HIS A 195 10.08 -12.19 -8.53
C HIS A 195 11.00 -12.91 -7.50
N PRO A 196 10.57 -14.04 -6.93
CA PRO A 196 11.22 -14.64 -5.76
C PRO A 196 12.59 -15.26 -6.05
N HIS A 197 12.89 -15.56 -7.32
CA HIS A 197 14.14 -16.17 -7.77
C HIS A 197 15.01 -15.22 -8.61
N LEU A 198 14.69 -13.92 -8.61
CA LEU A 198 15.44 -12.94 -9.39
C LEU A 198 16.90 -12.94 -8.96
N THR A 199 17.78 -13.21 -9.91
CA THR A 199 19.23 -13.19 -9.71
C THR A 199 19.82 -11.84 -10.12
N HIS A 200 21.05 -11.54 -9.67
CA HIS A 200 21.76 -10.34 -10.11
C HIS A 200 22.04 -10.35 -11.62
N ASP A 201 22.30 -11.53 -12.19
CA ASP A 201 22.57 -11.68 -13.62
C ASP A 201 21.34 -11.33 -14.47
N GLU A 202 20.16 -11.78 -14.06
CA GLU A 202 18.88 -11.44 -14.70
C GLU A 202 18.54 -9.95 -14.52
N ALA A 203 18.77 -9.40 -13.33
CA ALA A 203 18.53 -7.99 -13.04
C ALA A 203 19.42 -7.04 -13.87
N GLN A 204 20.57 -7.51 -14.37
CA GLN A 204 21.50 -6.74 -15.19
C GLN A 204 21.19 -6.79 -16.69
N GLN A 205 20.40 -7.76 -17.17
CA GLN A 205 20.12 -7.93 -18.60
C GLN A 205 19.24 -6.82 -19.20
N ASP A 206 18.36 -6.20 -18.40
CA ASP A 206 17.40 -5.19 -18.84
C ASP A 206 17.54 -3.84 -18.12
N ARG A 207 18.69 -3.54 -17.50
CA ARG A 207 18.92 -2.15 -17.05
C ARG A 207 18.90 -1.26 -18.29
N PRO A 208 18.01 -0.25 -18.40
CA PRO A 208 18.06 0.70 -19.50
C PRO A 208 19.48 1.29 -19.50
N ALA A 209 20.20 1.12 -20.61
CA ALA A 209 21.50 1.71 -20.76
C ALA A 209 21.37 3.22 -20.52
N ASP A 210 22.17 3.76 -19.59
CA ASP A 210 22.30 5.20 -19.35
C ASP A 210 22.31 5.93 -20.71
N SER A 211 21.28 6.74 -20.96
CA SER A 211 21.21 7.67 -22.08
C SER A 211 21.58 9.06 -21.60
#